data_AF-A0A946XIP9-F1
#
_entry.id   AF-A0A946XIP9-F1
#
_cell.length_a   1.000
_cell.length_b   1.000
_cell.length_c   1.000
_cell.angle_alpha   90.00
_cell.angle_beta   90.00
_cell.angle_gamma   90.00
#
_symmetry.space_group_name_H-M   'P 1'
#
loop_
_entity.id
_entity.type
_entity.pdbx_description
1 polymer ?
#
loop_
_entity_poly.entity_id
_entity_poly.type
_entity_poly.pdbx_seq_one_letter_code
_entity_poly.pdbx_strand_id
1 'polypeptide(L)'
;NRDKHMVGKMHRTIKKVTDLIEEFKLSLAIGVLMDYTNKLYKYRDGQINKEVYDNAVKAIIQLLSPFAPHVCEEMWEMIGEKEMLSKSSWPEFDKTMIDEEAEAAEEMVSQTISDIASVLKLTNKESAKKVTLFVADTWKYNFMSTLKTILEETRNPGEILGKIMATDLKKQGQQISKMVPKYVKDPSKIPATVLTLEKEYAALVEAKEAIESEFKCEVNIVKELESKEAKARQSMPSKPAILVE
;
A
#
# COMPACT_ATOMS: atom_id res chain seq x y z
N ASN A 1 11.93 -9.21 10.39
CA ASN A 1 11.37 -10.01 11.51
C ASN A 1 9.91 -10.30 11.19
N ARG A 2 9.54 -11.55 10.90
CA ARG A 2 8.19 -11.94 10.42
C ARG A 2 7.10 -11.59 11.44
N ASP A 3 7.40 -11.76 12.72
CA ASP A 3 6.47 -11.49 13.82
C ASP A 3 6.12 -10.00 13.88
N LYS A 4 7.13 -9.11 13.84
CA LYS A 4 6.92 -7.65 13.84
C LYS A 4 6.02 -7.23 12.67
N HIS A 5 6.24 -7.83 11.50
CA HIS A 5 5.44 -7.56 10.32
C HIS A 5 3.98 -8.03 10.49
N MET A 6 3.77 -9.22 11.04
CA MET A 6 2.42 -9.74 11.31
C MET A 6 1.66 -8.89 12.34
N VAL A 7 2.34 -8.45 13.40
CA VAL A 7 1.74 -7.58 14.42
C VAL A 7 1.36 -6.22 13.83
N GLY A 8 2.25 -5.60 13.05
CA GLY A 8 1.94 -4.33 12.37
C GLY A 8 0.76 -4.47 11.42
N LYS A 9 0.71 -5.56 10.65
CA LYS A 9 -0.41 -5.86 9.77
C LYS A 9 -1.72 -6.04 10.52
N MET A 10 -1.72 -6.75 11.66
CA MET A 10 -2.90 -6.93 12.50
C MET A 10 -3.49 -5.58 12.94
N HIS A 11 -2.68 -4.71 13.55
CA HIS A 11 -3.14 -3.39 14.00
C HIS A 11 -3.62 -2.52 12.84
N ARG A 12 -2.97 -2.57 11.67
CA ARG A 12 -3.44 -1.88 10.46
C ARG A 12 -4.79 -2.40 9.98
N THR A 13 -4.98 -3.71 9.93
CA THR A 13 -6.25 -4.33 9.51
C THR A 13 -7.36 -3.91 10.46
N ILE A 14 -7.13 -3.96 11.78
CA ILE A 14 -8.08 -3.51 12.79
C ILE A 14 -8.49 -2.05 12.51
N LYS A 15 -7.52 -1.15 12.37
CA LYS A 15 -7.81 0.26 12.04
C LYS A 15 -8.63 0.40 10.76
N LYS A 16 -8.15 -0.18 9.66
CA LYS A 16 -8.74 0.01 8.33
C LYS A 16 -10.14 -0.59 8.23
N VAL A 17 -10.38 -1.75 8.82
CA VAL A 17 -11.71 -2.37 8.85
C VAL A 17 -12.67 -1.57 9.72
N THR A 18 -12.20 -1.06 10.87
CA THR A 18 -12.99 -0.16 11.73
C THR A 18 -13.44 1.08 10.96
N ASP A 19 -12.50 1.81 10.35
CA ASP A 19 -12.78 3.01 9.55
C ASP A 19 -13.78 2.69 8.41
N LEU A 20 -13.61 1.57 7.71
CA LEU A 20 -14.48 1.17 6.60
C LEU A 20 -15.89 0.77 7.07
N ILE A 21 -16.03 0.15 8.24
CA ILE A 21 -17.34 -0.18 8.82
C ILE A 21 -18.06 1.11 9.22
N GLU A 22 -17.36 2.06 9.87
CA GLU A 22 -17.92 3.37 10.24
C GLU A 22 -18.38 4.17 9.01
N GLU A 23 -17.65 4.08 7.90
CA GLU A 23 -18.01 4.70 6.62
C GLU A 23 -19.05 3.89 5.81
N PHE A 24 -19.60 2.79 6.35
CA PHE A 24 -20.53 1.87 5.67
C PHE A 24 -19.99 1.26 4.35
N LYS A 25 -18.67 1.16 4.21
CA LYS A 25 -17.97 0.57 3.05
C LYS A 25 -17.69 -0.92 3.25
N LEU A 26 -18.75 -1.69 3.50
CA LEU A 26 -18.69 -3.09 3.94
C LEU A 26 -17.98 -4.03 2.95
N SER A 27 -18.17 -3.85 1.64
CA SER A 27 -17.50 -4.68 0.62
C SER A 27 -15.98 -4.48 0.61
N LEU A 28 -15.52 -3.25 0.86
CA LEU A 28 -14.10 -2.95 0.99
C LEU A 28 -13.52 -3.54 2.28
N ALA A 29 -14.29 -3.52 3.38
CA ALA A 29 -13.89 -4.14 4.63
C ALA A 29 -13.64 -5.65 4.46
N ILE A 30 -14.53 -6.36 3.76
CA ILE A 30 -14.35 -7.78 3.41
C ILE A 30 -13.08 -7.99 2.57
N GLY A 31 -12.83 -7.12 1.57
CA GLY A 31 -11.60 -7.20 0.76
C GLY A 31 -10.32 -7.05 1.60
N VAL A 32 -10.33 -6.16 2.60
CA VAL A 32 -9.21 -5.99 3.55
C VAL A 32 -9.05 -7.22 4.44
N LEU A 33 -10.15 -7.81 4.91
CA LEU A 33 -10.12 -9.05 5.70
C LEU A 33 -9.56 -10.22 4.88
N MET A 34 -9.91 -10.35 3.59
CA MET A 34 -9.36 -11.38 2.71
C MET A 34 -7.84 -11.26 2.55
N ASP A 35 -7.32 -10.05 2.33
CA ASP A 35 -5.88 -9.79 2.29
C ASP A 35 -5.21 -10.19 3.62
N TYR A 36 -5.82 -9.82 4.75
CA TYR A 36 -5.33 -10.19 6.07
C TYR A 36 -5.26 -11.72 6.26
N THR A 37 -6.31 -12.45 5.87
CA THR A 37 -6.31 -13.93 5.92
C THR A 37 -5.19 -14.53 5.09
N ASN A 38 -4.95 -14.02 3.88
CA ASN A 38 -3.88 -14.50 3.01
C ASN A 38 -2.50 -14.29 3.64
N LYS A 39 -2.27 -13.16 4.31
CA LYS A 39 -1.03 -12.91 5.05
C LYS A 39 -0.89 -13.80 6.27
N LEU A 40 -1.98 -14.05 7.00
CA LEU A 40 -2.00 -14.95 8.13
C LEU A 40 -1.64 -16.39 7.72
N TYR A 41 -2.14 -16.88 6.57
CA TYR A 41 -1.73 -18.17 6.01
C TYR A 41 -0.23 -18.21 5.70
N LYS A 42 0.31 -17.19 5.02
CA LYS A 42 1.75 -17.10 4.74
C LYS A 42 2.61 -17.03 6.00
N TYR A 43 2.11 -16.38 7.06
CA TYR A 43 2.80 -16.32 8.35
C TYR A 43 2.83 -17.71 9.02
N ARG A 44 1.69 -18.41 9.01
CA ARG A 44 1.52 -19.78 9.54
C ARG A 44 2.47 -20.79 8.88
N ASP A 45 2.70 -20.68 7.58
CA ASP A 45 3.48 -21.67 6.82
C ASP A 45 5.00 -21.63 7.09
N GLY A 46 5.47 -20.78 8.01
CA GLY A 46 6.87 -20.77 8.47
C GLY A 46 7.00 -20.92 9.98
N GLN A 47 8.14 -20.51 10.56
CA GLN A 47 8.30 -20.49 12.03
C GLN A 47 7.36 -19.43 12.64
N ILE A 48 6.46 -19.88 13.51
CA ILE A 48 5.46 -19.02 14.15
C ILE A 48 5.85 -18.71 15.59
N ASN A 49 5.67 -17.45 15.97
CA ASN A 49 5.43 -17.12 17.36
C ASN A 49 3.95 -17.36 17.67
N LYS A 50 3.67 -18.29 18.59
CA LYS A 50 2.32 -18.74 18.93
C LYS A 50 1.46 -17.59 19.44
N GLU A 51 2.00 -16.73 20.31
CA GLU A 51 1.24 -15.60 20.87
C GLU A 51 0.81 -14.61 19.78
N VAL A 52 1.72 -14.29 18.86
CA VAL A 52 1.43 -13.42 17.71
C VAL A 52 0.36 -14.04 16.81
N TYR A 53 0.46 -15.35 16.55
CA TYR A 53 -0.51 -16.07 15.73
C TYR A 53 -1.89 -16.10 16.37
N ASP A 54 -1.98 -16.46 17.65
CA ASP A 54 -3.23 -16.58 18.39
C ASP A 54 -3.93 -15.21 18.47
N ASN A 55 -3.19 -14.13 18.75
CA ASN A 55 -3.73 -12.76 18.72
C ASN A 55 -4.23 -12.37 17.33
N ALA A 56 -3.48 -12.72 16.28
CA ALA A 56 -3.86 -12.41 14.91
C ALA A 56 -5.13 -13.15 14.46
N VAL A 57 -5.29 -14.42 14.87
CA VAL A 57 -6.50 -15.22 14.65
C VAL A 57 -7.68 -14.65 15.44
N LYS A 58 -7.47 -14.30 16.71
CA LYS A 58 -8.48 -13.68 17.55
C LYS A 58 -9.01 -12.39 16.92
N ALA A 59 -8.11 -11.52 16.44
CA ALA A 59 -8.47 -10.28 15.77
C ALA A 59 -9.32 -10.51 14.50
N ILE A 60 -8.99 -11.47 13.64
CA ILE A 60 -9.80 -11.70 12.42
C ILE A 60 -11.21 -12.17 12.76
N ILE A 61 -11.37 -13.04 13.77
CA ILE A 61 -12.68 -13.54 14.20
C ILE A 61 -13.56 -12.37 14.68
N GLN A 62 -13.00 -11.49 15.53
CA GLN A 62 -13.73 -10.32 16.01
C GLN A 62 -14.13 -9.36 14.87
N LEU A 63 -13.19 -9.06 13.97
CA LEU A 63 -13.45 -8.17 12.84
C LEU A 63 -14.46 -8.73 11.83
N LEU A 64 -14.53 -10.05 11.69
CA LEU A 64 -15.48 -10.74 10.80
C LEU A 64 -16.88 -10.90 11.43
N SER A 65 -16.98 -10.80 12.76
CA SER A 65 -18.23 -11.01 13.52
C SER A 65 -19.44 -10.23 12.99
N PRO A 66 -19.33 -8.95 12.55
CA PRO A 66 -20.49 -8.22 12.02
C PRO A 66 -21.04 -8.78 10.70
N PHE A 67 -20.23 -9.56 9.98
CA PHE A 67 -20.57 -10.13 8.66
C PHE A 67 -21.06 -11.57 8.76
N ALA A 68 -20.45 -12.38 9.63
CA ALA A 68 -20.75 -13.80 9.77
C ALA A 68 -20.78 -14.23 11.25
N PRO A 69 -21.73 -13.71 12.07
CA PRO A 69 -21.69 -13.83 13.52
C PRO A 69 -21.73 -15.28 14.01
N HIS A 70 -22.57 -16.14 13.42
CA HIS A 70 -22.71 -17.54 13.86
C HIS A 70 -21.42 -18.35 13.67
N VAL A 71 -20.78 -18.20 12.50
CA VAL A 71 -19.51 -18.87 12.21
C VAL A 71 -18.40 -18.33 13.12
N CYS A 72 -18.39 -17.02 13.37
CA CYS A 72 -17.39 -16.41 14.24
C CYS A 72 -17.56 -16.86 15.70
N GLU A 73 -18.79 -17.04 16.21
CA GLU A 73 -19.03 -17.61 17.56
C GLU A 73 -18.49 -19.04 17.66
N GLU A 74 -18.72 -19.90 16.66
CA GLU A 74 -18.14 -21.26 16.64
C GLU A 74 -16.61 -21.21 16.61
N MET A 75 -16.01 -20.36 15.77
CA MET A 75 -14.56 -20.19 15.71
C MET A 75 -13.98 -19.64 17.03
N TRP A 76 -14.71 -18.76 17.70
CA TRP A 76 -14.32 -18.18 18.99
C TRP A 76 -14.26 -19.24 20.09
N GLU A 77 -15.26 -20.12 20.15
CA GLU A 77 -15.24 -21.28 21.06
C GLU A 77 -14.10 -22.24 20.70
N MET A 78 -13.86 -22.50 19.41
CA MET A 78 -12.78 -23.38 18.94
C MET A 78 -11.38 -22.90 19.36
N ILE A 79 -11.14 -21.59 19.44
CA ILE A 79 -9.86 -21.05 19.93
C ILE A 79 -9.77 -21.00 21.46
N GLY A 80 -10.78 -21.51 22.18
CA GLY A 80 -10.77 -21.69 23.63
C GLY A 80 -11.33 -20.53 24.43
N GLU A 81 -11.98 -19.55 23.79
CA GLU A 81 -12.65 -18.46 24.47
C GLU A 81 -13.97 -18.93 25.08
N LYS A 82 -14.31 -18.44 26.28
CA LYS A 82 -15.44 -18.97 27.08
C LYS A 82 -16.68 -18.09 27.05
N GLU A 83 -16.51 -16.82 26.77
CA GLU A 83 -17.62 -15.87 26.67
C GLU A 83 -18.05 -15.74 25.22
N MET A 84 -19.34 -15.45 25.01
CA MET A 84 -19.87 -15.18 23.68
C MET A 84 -19.10 -14.05 23.01
N LEU A 85 -18.71 -14.25 21.75
CA LEU A 85 -18.01 -13.26 20.94
C LEU A 85 -18.79 -11.95 20.85
N SER A 86 -20.12 -12.03 20.76
CA SER A 86 -21.03 -10.88 20.77
C SER A 86 -20.95 -9.99 22.03
N LYS A 87 -20.37 -10.49 23.13
CA LYS A 87 -20.09 -9.72 24.36
C LYS A 87 -18.65 -9.24 24.45
N SER A 88 -17.77 -9.71 23.57
CA SER A 88 -16.38 -9.28 23.53
C SER A 88 -16.25 -7.83 23.05
N SER A 89 -15.20 -7.14 23.49
CA SER A 89 -14.87 -5.81 22.98
C SER A 89 -14.37 -5.87 21.54
N TRP A 90 -14.65 -4.84 20.75
CA TRP A 90 -14.03 -4.66 19.45
C TRP A 90 -12.49 -4.59 19.61
N PRO A 91 -11.70 -5.22 18.72
CA PRO A 91 -10.25 -5.21 18.84
C PRO A 91 -9.70 -3.79 18.70
N GLU A 92 -8.74 -3.44 19.55
CA GLU A 92 -8.07 -2.14 19.52
C GLU A 92 -6.77 -2.21 18.72
N PHE A 93 -6.40 -1.09 18.09
CA PHE A 93 -5.14 -0.98 17.36
C PHE A 93 -4.16 -0.03 18.05
N ASP A 94 -2.88 -0.38 18.02
CA ASP A 94 -1.78 0.48 18.46
C ASP A 94 -1.07 1.04 17.23
N LYS A 95 -1.09 2.37 17.08
CA LYS A 95 -0.41 3.07 15.98
C LYS A 95 1.11 2.88 16.01
N THR A 96 1.71 2.71 17.19
CA THR A 96 3.17 2.55 17.33
C THR A 96 3.67 1.21 16.81
N MET A 97 2.77 0.22 16.71
CA MET A 97 3.06 -1.09 16.17
C MET A 97 2.94 -1.14 14.64
N ILE A 98 2.39 -0.09 14.01
CA ILE A 98 2.25 0.03 12.56
C ILE A 98 3.53 0.60 11.97
N ASP A 99 4.24 -0.21 11.19
CA ASP A 99 5.41 0.24 10.43
C ASP A 99 4.93 0.91 9.13
N GLU A 100 4.66 2.21 9.17
CA GLU A 100 4.04 2.95 8.07
C GLU A 100 4.81 2.84 6.75
N GLU A 101 6.14 2.74 6.81
CA GLU A 101 6.98 2.60 5.62
C GLU A 101 6.89 1.20 5.02
N ALA A 102 6.98 0.15 5.84
CA ALA A 102 6.80 -1.22 5.35
C ALA A 102 5.40 -1.41 4.72
N GLU A 103 4.38 -0.81 5.34
CA GLU A 103 3.00 -0.89 4.88
C GLU A 103 2.75 -0.11 3.58
N ALA A 104 3.37 1.06 3.42
CA ALA A 104 3.31 1.82 2.18
C ALA A 104 4.05 1.11 1.03
N ALA A 105 5.15 0.41 1.34
CA ALA A 105 5.89 -0.39 0.37
C ALA A 105 5.04 -1.56 -0.14
N GLU A 106 4.39 -2.31 0.76
CA GLU A 106 3.51 -3.40 0.38
C GLU A 106 2.28 -2.94 -0.41
N GLU A 107 1.63 -1.85 0.01
CA GLU A 107 0.47 -1.30 -0.70
C GLU A 107 0.84 -0.86 -2.11
N MET A 108 2.00 -0.21 -2.27
CA MET A 108 2.53 0.13 -3.58
C MET A 108 2.77 -1.12 -4.44
N VAL A 109 3.39 -2.18 -3.91
CA VAL A 109 3.64 -3.42 -4.65
C VAL A 109 2.31 -4.03 -5.11
N SER A 110 1.33 -4.14 -4.22
CA SER A 110 0.00 -4.67 -4.55
C SER A 110 -0.72 -3.83 -5.61
N GLN A 111 -0.63 -2.50 -5.52
CA GLN A 111 -1.20 -1.60 -6.52
C GLN A 111 -0.48 -1.75 -7.87
N THR A 112 0.84 -1.91 -7.85
CA THR A 112 1.65 -2.11 -9.07
C THR A 112 1.24 -3.40 -9.77
N ILE A 113 1.04 -4.51 -9.04
CA ILE A 113 0.52 -5.77 -9.59
C ILE A 113 -0.85 -5.56 -10.26
N SER A 114 -1.78 -4.89 -9.58
CA SER A 114 -3.10 -4.56 -10.13
C SER A 114 -3.01 -3.67 -11.38
N ASP A 115 -2.08 -2.71 -11.38
CA ASP A 115 -1.87 -1.80 -12.49
C ASP A 115 -1.26 -2.54 -13.71
N ILE A 116 -0.33 -3.48 -13.50
CA ILE A 116 0.20 -4.36 -14.56
C ILE A 116 -0.95 -5.15 -15.20
N ALA A 117 -1.80 -5.80 -14.38
CA ALA A 117 -2.95 -6.56 -14.86
C ALA A 117 -3.91 -5.68 -15.68
N SER A 118 -4.15 -4.44 -15.22
CA SER A 118 -4.99 -3.46 -15.91
C SER A 118 -4.38 -3.03 -17.26
N VAL A 119 -3.07 -2.80 -17.32
CA VAL A 119 -2.36 -2.44 -18.56
C VAL A 119 -2.38 -3.59 -19.58
N LEU A 120 -2.18 -4.83 -19.13
CA LEU A 120 -2.28 -6.01 -20.00
C LEU A 120 -3.67 -6.14 -20.63
N LYS A 121 -4.71 -5.97 -19.81
CA LYS A 121 -6.10 -5.99 -20.26
C LYS A 121 -6.40 -4.89 -21.28
N LEU A 122 -5.92 -3.66 -21.04
CA LEU A 122 -6.12 -2.52 -21.96
C LEU A 122 -5.35 -2.65 -23.28
N THR A 123 -4.22 -3.34 -23.26
CA THR A 123 -3.39 -3.54 -24.46
C THR A 123 -3.79 -4.77 -25.28
N ASN A 124 -4.86 -5.49 -24.88
CA ASN A 124 -5.31 -6.76 -25.47
C ASN A 124 -4.17 -7.79 -25.63
N LYS A 125 -3.16 -7.74 -24.76
CA LYS A 125 -2.09 -8.72 -24.72
C LYS A 125 -2.47 -9.81 -23.71
N GLU A 126 -2.59 -11.06 -24.17
CA GLU A 126 -2.83 -12.21 -23.29
C GLU A 126 -1.65 -12.51 -22.36
N SER A 127 -0.44 -12.12 -22.77
CA SER A 127 0.78 -12.19 -21.96
C SER A 127 1.78 -11.11 -22.40
N ALA A 128 2.61 -10.67 -21.46
CA ALA A 128 3.79 -9.86 -21.77
C ALA A 128 5.02 -10.75 -21.79
N LYS A 129 5.97 -10.45 -22.68
CA LYS A 129 7.29 -11.08 -22.59
C LYS A 129 8.11 -10.42 -21.50
N LYS A 130 7.97 -9.10 -21.37
CA LYS A 130 8.76 -8.31 -20.44
C LYS A 130 7.96 -7.13 -19.89
N VAL A 131 8.07 -6.91 -18.60
CA VAL A 131 7.52 -5.74 -17.89
C VAL A 131 8.69 -4.95 -17.31
N THR A 132 8.80 -3.68 -17.68
CA THR A 132 9.78 -2.77 -17.10
C THR A 132 9.07 -1.79 -16.17
N LEU A 133 9.45 -1.80 -14.90
CA LEU A 133 8.99 -0.88 -13.86
C LEU A 133 10.01 0.22 -13.68
N PHE A 134 9.59 1.47 -13.80
CA PHE A 134 10.44 2.64 -13.58
C PHE A 134 10.17 3.27 -12.23
N VAL A 135 11.21 3.35 -11.40
CA VAL A 135 11.20 4.03 -10.10
C VAL A 135 11.48 5.51 -10.30
N ALA A 136 10.73 6.37 -9.61
CA ALA A 136 10.83 7.82 -9.74
C ALA A 136 12.21 8.37 -9.37
N ASP A 137 12.54 9.54 -9.91
CA ASP A 137 13.74 10.28 -9.53
C ASP A 137 13.61 10.91 -8.13
N THR A 138 14.73 11.07 -7.42
CA THR A 138 14.82 11.55 -6.03
C THR A 138 14.07 12.86 -5.80
N TRP A 139 14.12 13.80 -6.76
CA TRP A 139 13.44 15.09 -6.61
C TRP A 139 11.90 14.95 -6.54
N LYS A 140 11.31 13.90 -7.12
CA LYS A 140 9.86 13.67 -7.05
C LYS A 140 9.42 13.27 -5.64
N TYR A 141 10.25 12.54 -4.89
CA TYR A 141 10.02 12.22 -3.48
C TYR A 141 10.12 13.47 -2.60
N ASN A 142 11.12 14.31 -2.84
CA ASN A 142 11.27 15.60 -2.16
C ASN A 142 10.08 16.53 -2.48
N PHE A 143 9.60 16.52 -3.72
CA PHE A 143 8.40 17.25 -4.11
C PHE A 143 7.16 16.75 -3.37
N MET A 144 6.94 15.42 -3.29
CA MET A 144 5.78 14.85 -2.60
C MET A 144 5.77 15.12 -1.11
N SER A 145 6.91 14.96 -0.43
CA SER A 145 7.04 15.27 0.99
C SER A 145 6.78 16.75 1.27
N THR A 146 7.40 17.64 0.49
CA THR A 146 7.17 19.10 0.60
C THR A 146 5.72 19.47 0.34
N LEU A 147 5.11 18.89 -0.71
CA LEU A 147 3.70 19.12 -1.04
C LEU A 147 2.77 18.70 0.09
N LYS A 148 3.03 17.54 0.71
CA LYS A 148 2.24 17.05 1.85
C LYS A 148 2.26 18.04 3.01
N THR A 149 3.44 18.54 3.39
CA THR A 149 3.58 19.55 4.46
C THR A 149 2.86 20.85 4.12
N ILE A 150 3.00 21.36 2.90
CA ILE A 150 2.36 22.63 2.52
C ILE A 150 0.83 22.51 2.47
N LEU A 151 0.29 21.34 2.09
CA LEU A 151 -1.15 21.11 2.02
C LEU A 151 -1.84 21.10 3.40
N GLU A 152 -1.08 20.91 4.48
CA GLU A 152 -1.59 21.11 5.86
C GLU A 152 -1.85 22.59 6.14
N GLU A 153 -1.14 23.51 5.47
CA GLU A 153 -1.23 24.95 5.68
C GLU A 153 -2.14 25.67 4.67
N THR A 154 -2.04 25.33 3.38
CA THR A 154 -2.78 26.02 2.32
C THR A 154 -3.19 25.08 1.18
N ARG A 155 -4.38 25.33 0.63
CA ARG A 155 -4.90 24.65 -0.56
C ARG A 155 -4.85 25.53 -1.80
N ASN A 156 -4.26 26.73 -1.72
CA ASN A 156 -4.15 27.65 -2.84
C ASN A 156 -2.99 27.22 -3.77
N PRO A 157 -3.24 26.84 -5.04
CA PRO A 157 -2.19 26.39 -5.96
C PRO A 157 -1.06 27.42 -6.18
N GLY A 158 -1.37 28.71 -6.13
CA GLY A 158 -0.38 29.79 -6.33
C GLY A 158 0.60 29.90 -5.16
N GLU A 159 0.10 29.80 -3.93
CA GLU A 159 0.91 29.81 -2.72
C GLU A 159 1.76 28.55 -2.60
N ILE A 160 1.19 27.39 -2.92
CA ILE A 160 1.91 26.11 -2.97
C ILE A 160 3.07 26.21 -3.96
N LEU A 161 2.82 26.73 -5.17
CA LEU A 161 3.87 26.90 -6.17
C LEU A 161 4.96 27.86 -5.68
N GLY A 162 4.58 28.99 -5.06
CA GLY A 162 5.53 29.94 -4.47
C GLY A 162 6.45 29.30 -3.44
N LYS A 163 5.90 28.54 -2.49
CA LYS A 163 6.65 27.84 -1.46
C LYS A 163 7.56 26.74 -2.02
N ILE A 164 7.09 25.96 -2.99
CA ILE A 164 7.90 24.90 -3.62
C ILE A 164 9.05 25.52 -4.44
N MET A 165 8.82 26.64 -5.12
CA MET A 165 9.85 27.32 -5.91
C MET A 165 10.94 28.00 -5.05
N ALA A 166 10.71 28.16 -3.74
CA ALA A 166 11.71 28.63 -2.79
C ALA A 166 12.69 27.51 -2.35
N THR A 167 12.47 26.27 -2.76
CA THR A 167 13.34 25.12 -2.48
C THR A 167 14.26 24.79 -3.66
N ASP A 168 15.13 23.79 -3.49
CA ASP A 168 16.04 23.29 -4.54
C ASP A 168 15.33 22.69 -5.77
N LEU A 169 14.01 22.52 -5.69
CA LEU A 169 13.15 22.02 -6.77
C LEU A 169 12.92 23.03 -7.91
N LYS A 170 13.44 24.26 -7.79
CA LYS A 170 13.30 25.32 -8.80
C LYS A 170 13.70 24.88 -10.22
N LYS A 171 14.71 24.00 -10.34
CA LYS A 171 15.16 23.45 -11.63
C LYS A 171 14.06 22.68 -12.38
N GLN A 172 13.10 22.11 -11.66
CA GLN A 172 11.98 21.34 -12.22
C GLN A 172 10.65 22.10 -12.19
N GLY A 173 10.69 23.43 -12.01
CA GLY A 173 9.49 24.28 -11.84
C GLY A 173 8.44 24.16 -12.95
N GLN A 174 8.84 23.95 -14.20
CA GLN A 174 7.89 23.74 -15.31
C GLN A 174 7.10 22.43 -15.21
N GLN A 175 7.69 21.37 -14.64
CA GLN A 175 7.00 20.10 -14.44
C GLN A 175 6.08 20.19 -13.22
N ILE A 176 6.59 20.79 -12.14
CA ILE A 176 5.88 21.00 -10.88
C ILE A 176 4.61 21.84 -11.10
N SER A 177 4.67 22.92 -11.86
CA SER A 177 3.51 23.78 -12.12
C SER A 177 2.35 23.05 -12.83
N LYS A 178 2.66 22.01 -13.62
CA LYS A 178 1.66 21.14 -14.26
C LYS A 178 1.12 20.06 -13.31
N MET A 179 1.88 19.70 -12.29
CA MET A 179 1.54 18.66 -11.32
C MET A 179 0.67 19.20 -10.18
N VAL A 180 1.03 20.36 -9.59
CA VAL A 180 0.36 20.93 -8.41
C VAL A 180 -1.18 20.97 -8.54
N PRO A 181 -1.78 21.49 -9.64
CA PRO A 181 -3.24 21.54 -9.77
C PRO A 181 -3.92 20.16 -9.72
N LYS A 182 -3.24 19.11 -10.20
CA LYS A 182 -3.79 17.74 -10.21
C LYS A 182 -3.89 17.17 -8.80
N TYR A 183 -2.91 17.44 -7.96
CA TYR A 183 -2.87 16.95 -6.58
C TYR A 183 -3.74 17.79 -5.63
N VAL A 184 -3.87 19.10 -5.87
CA VAL A 184 -4.81 19.94 -5.12
C VAL A 184 -6.26 19.53 -5.41
N LYS A 185 -6.60 19.21 -6.66
CA LYS A 185 -7.94 18.76 -7.05
C LYS A 185 -8.28 17.38 -6.51
N ASP A 186 -7.28 16.51 -6.40
CA ASP A 186 -7.46 15.13 -5.96
C ASP A 186 -6.36 14.72 -4.96
N PRO A 187 -6.53 15.09 -3.67
CA PRO A 187 -5.58 14.77 -2.61
C PRO A 187 -5.40 13.26 -2.38
N SER A 188 -6.35 12.43 -2.82
CA SER A 188 -6.27 10.97 -2.70
C SER A 188 -5.09 10.36 -3.47
N LYS A 189 -4.54 11.09 -4.45
CA LYS A 189 -3.36 10.68 -5.22
C LYS A 189 -2.05 10.89 -4.49
N ILE A 190 -2.06 11.55 -3.34
CA ILE A 190 -0.87 11.74 -2.51
C ILE A 190 -0.76 10.52 -1.59
N PRO A 191 0.35 9.78 -1.62
CA PRO A 191 0.52 8.63 -0.75
C PRO A 191 0.51 9.08 0.71
N ALA A 192 -0.14 8.28 1.58
CA ALA A 192 -0.20 8.57 3.01
C ALA A 192 1.21 8.65 3.63
N THR A 193 2.10 7.77 3.19
CA THR A 193 3.52 7.76 3.57
C THR A 193 4.36 7.79 2.31
N VAL A 194 5.22 8.80 2.19
CA VAL A 194 6.16 8.95 1.06
C VAL A 194 7.42 8.18 1.41
N LEU A 195 7.70 7.09 0.70
CA LEU A 195 8.94 6.31 0.85
C LEU A 195 10.15 7.07 0.31
N THR A 196 11.35 6.63 0.65
CA THR A 196 12.56 7.05 -0.08
C THR A 196 12.73 6.21 -1.34
N LEU A 197 13.49 6.72 -2.31
CA LEU A 197 13.81 6.00 -3.54
C LEU A 197 14.39 4.62 -3.25
N GLU A 198 15.31 4.52 -2.29
CA GLU A 198 16.00 3.28 -1.94
C GLU A 198 15.04 2.25 -1.37
N LYS A 199 14.13 2.66 -0.49
CA LYS A 199 13.10 1.77 0.09
C LYS A 199 12.10 1.31 -0.96
N GLU A 200 11.67 2.23 -1.83
CA GLU A 200 10.75 1.91 -2.92
C GLU A 200 11.36 0.93 -3.92
N TYR A 201 12.60 1.19 -4.32
CA TYR A 201 13.36 0.32 -5.21
C TYR A 201 13.59 -1.05 -4.58
N ALA A 202 14.01 -1.11 -3.31
CA ALA A 202 14.20 -2.37 -2.59
C ALA A 202 12.91 -3.19 -2.51
N ALA A 203 11.78 -2.58 -2.18
CA ALA A 203 10.49 -3.25 -2.11
C ALA A 203 10.06 -3.87 -3.44
N LEU A 204 10.27 -3.16 -4.56
CA LEU A 204 9.99 -3.71 -5.89
C LEU A 204 10.94 -4.85 -6.25
N VAL A 205 12.23 -4.74 -5.89
CA VAL A 205 13.23 -5.79 -6.14
C VAL A 205 12.90 -7.05 -5.34
N GLU A 206 12.49 -6.91 -4.08
CA GLU A 206 12.02 -8.02 -3.25
C GLU A 206 10.76 -8.67 -3.83
N ALA A 207 9.84 -7.87 -4.38
CA ALA A 207 8.62 -8.36 -5.00
C ALA A 207 8.81 -8.92 -6.42
N LYS A 208 9.98 -8.72 -7.04
CA LYS A 208 10.25 -9.05 -8.44
C LYS A 208 9.85 -10.48 -8.79
N GLU A 209 10.34 -11.47 -8.02
CA GLU A 209 10.09 -12.89 -8.27
C GLU A 209 8.58 -13.23 -8.21
N ALA A 210 7.85 -12.61 -7.29
CA ALA A 210 6.41 -12.80 -7.17
C ALA A 210 5.67 -12.25 -8.40
N ILE A 211 6.05 -11.07 -8.88
CA ILE A 211 5.48 -10.44 -10.08
C ILE A 211 5.80 -11.29 -11.33
N GLU A 212 7.04 -11.77 -11.47
CA GLU A 212 7.45 -12.64 -12.58
C GLU A 212 6.64 -13.95 -12.59
N SER A 213 6.43 -14.56 -11.42
CA SER A 213 5.62 -15.78 -11.29
C SER A 213 4.15 -15.54 -11.60
N GLU A 214 3.59 -14.40 -11.20
CA GLU A 214 2.17 -14.08 -11.39
C GLU A 214 1.85 -13.81 -12.87
N PHE A 215 2.70 -13.04 -13.55
CA PHE A 215 2.47 -12.65 -14.95
C PHE A 215 3.22 -13.51 -15.97
N LYS A 216 4.05 -14.47 -15.53
CA LYS A 216 4.88 -15.35 -16.37
C LYS A 216 5.72 -14.58 -17.38
N CYS A 217 6.31 -13.47 -16.94
CA CYS A 217 7.08 -12.54 -17.78
C CYS A 217 8.38 -12.14 -17.08
N GLU A 218 9.35 -11.63 -17.86
CA GLU A 218 10.58 -11.05 -17.30
C GLU A 218 10.27 -9.67 -16.69
N VAL A 219 10.65 -9.42 -15.44
CA VAL A 219 10.43 -8.12 -14.78
C VAL A 219 11.76 -7.40 -14.57
N ASN A 220 11.87 -6.19 -15.11
CA ASN A 220 13.03 -5.32 -14.92
C ASN A 220 12.66 -4.06 -14.15
N ILE A 221 13.47 -3.70 -13.15
CA ILE A 221 13.24 -2.54 -12.30
C ILE A 221 14.39 -1.56 -12.54
N VAL A 222 14.05 -0.38 -13.07
CA VAL A 222 15.03 0.60 -13.54
C VAL A 222 14.74 1.95 -12.89
N LYS A 223 15.78 2.66 -12.44
CA LYS A 223 15.61 4.03 -11.93
C LYS A 223 15.38 4.99 -13.10
N GLU A 224 14.54 6.00 -12.90
CA GLU A 224 14.20 6.98 -13.93
C GLU A 224 15.44 7.61 -14.59
N LEU A 225 16.45 7.96 -13.79
CA LEU A 225 17.70 8.57 -14.26
C LEU A 225 18.56 7.65 -15.14
N GLU A 226 18.41 6.34 -14.99
CA GLU A 226 19.20 5.33 -15.72
C GLU A 226 18.52 4.91 -17.03
N SER A 227 17.29 5.36 -17.28
CA SER A 227 16.49 5.02 -18.46
C SER A 227 16.45 6.13 -19.50
N LYS A 228 16.50 5.75 -20.78
CA LYS A 228 16.25 6.66 -21.92
C LYS A 228 14.79 6.67 -22.37
N GLU A 229 13.95 5.80 -21.79
CA GLU A 229 12.56 5.64 -22.18
C GLU A 229 11.71 6.85 -21.77
N ALA A 230 10.89 7.35 -22.70
CA ALA A 230 9.98 8.47 -22.41
C ALA A 230 8.97 8.13 -21.30
N LYS A 231 8.62 6.85 -21.16
CA LYS A 231 7.68 6.36 -20.15
C LYS A 231 8.25 6.43 -18.73
N ALA A 232 9.58 6.37 -18.58
CA ALA A 232 10.23 6.49 -17.27
C ALA A 232 9.93 7.84 -16.60
N ARG A 233 9.76 8.92 -17.37
CA ARG A 233 9.44 10.25 -16.83
C ARG A 233 8.05 10.34 -16.19
N GLN A 234 7.18 9.37 -16.46
CA GLN A 234 5.82 9.33 -15.92
C GLN A 234 5.74 8.65 -14.55
N SER A 235 6.83 8.06 -14.05
CA SER A 235 6.87 7.45 -12.72
C SER A 235 6.66 8.51 -11.65
N MET A 236 5.97 8.16 -10.57
CA MET A 236 5.79 9.00 -9.40
C MET A 236 6.02 8.16 -8.13
N PRO A 237 6.37 8.77 -6.99
CA PRO A 237 6.45 8.07 -5.72
C PRO A 237 5.17 7.26 -5.44
N SER A 238 5.35 6.01 -5.03
CA SER A 238 4.28 5.02 -4.83
C SER A 238 3.47 4.65 -6.08
N LYS A 239 3.87 5.12 -7.28
CA LYS A 239 3.28 4.78 -8.58
C LYS A 239 4.36 4.64 -9.66
N PRO A 240 5.05 3.48 -9.70
CA PRO A 240 6.04 3.19 -10.74
C PRO A 240 5.41 3.29 -12.13
N ALA A 241 6.17 3.78 -13.11
CA ALA A 241 5.69 3.75 -14.49
C ALA A 241 5.91 2.35 -15.08
N ILE A 242 4.89 1.82 -15.75
CA ILE A 242 4.88 0.44 -16.26
C ILE A 242 5.01 0.46 -17.78
N LEU A 243 6.05 -0.18 -18.31
CA LEU A 243 6.20 -0.47 -19.74
C LEU A 243 6.04 -1.98 -19.96
N VAL A 244 5.15 -2.35 -20.88
CA VAL A 244 4.81 -3.74 -21.18
C VAL A 244 5.18 -4.05 -22.63
N GLU A 245 6.10 -4.99 -22.81
CA GLU A 245 6.63 -5.43 -24.11
C GLU A 245 6.12 -6.82 -24.49
#